data_AF-A0A926PY94-F1
#
_entry.id   AF-A0A926PY94-F1
#
_cell.length_a   1.000
_cell.length_b   1.000
_cell.length_c   1.000
_cell.angle_alpha   90.00
_cell.angle_beta   90.00
_cell.angle_gamma   90.00
#
_symmetry.space_group_name_H-M   'P 1'
#
loop_
_entity.id
_entity.type
_entity.pdbx_description
1 polymer ?
#
loop_
_entity_poly.entity_id
_entity_poly.type
_entity_poly.pdbx_seq_one_letter_code
_entity_poly.pdbx_strand_id
1 'polypeptide(L)'
;MTQQTHRQQHAFLEKVLERSSLETINDAQRATNIVFRILRDMMLNKTSDKIEKELEERAPESEHEVVDLWQDPNVMVAFFSRISPAQDLHIKPKTFMLRLREEGTLPEGVPPEEVTAAVFSATKEILSEERNQEIAALLPGEIRQIWERS
;
A
#
# COMPACT_ATOMS: atom_id res chain seq x y z
N MET A 1 15.73 4.09 28.67
CA MET A 1 14.27 3.85 28.51
C MET A 1 13.84 4.25 27.11
N THR A 2 14.43 3.67 26.06
CA THR A 2 14.34 4.18 24.67
C THR A 2 13.61 3.26 23.70
N GLN A 3 13.12 2.09 24.14
CA GLN A 3 12.46 1.13 23.25
C GLN A 3 10.93 1.27 23.17
N GLN A 4 10.30 2.05 24.05
CA GLN A 4 8.83 2.17 24.08
C GLN A 4 8.27 3.17 23.06
N THR A 5 9.01 4.23 22.72
CA THR A 5 8.52 5.28 21.82
C THR A 5 8.56 4.87 20.34
N HIS A 6 9.49 4.00 19.94
CA HIS A 6 9.60 3.54 18.55
C HIS A 6 8.58 2.44 18.20
N ARG A 7 8.02 1.75 19.19
CA ARG A 7 7.00 0.70 18.99
C ARG A 7 5.63 1.26 18.65
N GLN A 8 5.38 2.53 18.95
CA GLN A 8 4.07 3.15 18.73
C GLN A 8 3.89 3.69 17.30
N GLN A 9 4.93 3.72 16.46
CA GLN A 9 4.87 4.37 15.13
C GLN A 9 4.95 3.38 13.94
N HIS A 10 4.70 2.09 14.19
CA HIS A 10 4.77 1.05 13.16
C HIS A 10 3.62 0.03 13.26
N ALA A 11 2.53 0.35 13.97
CA ALA A 11 1.45 -0.62 14.18
C ALA A 11 0.81 -1.08 12.86
N PHE A 12 0.78 -0.21 11.83
CA PHE A 12 0.34 -0.60 10.49
C PHE A 12 1.26 -1.67 9.90
N LEU A 13 2.57 -1.44 9.96
CA LEU A 13 3.57 -2.37 9.42
C LEU A 13 3.64 -3.67 10.24
N GLU A 14 3.40 -3.60 11.55
CA GLU A 14 3.25 -4.78 12.41
C GLU A 14 2.05 -5.62 11.96
N LYS A 15 0.89 -5.02 11.66
CA LYS A 15 -0.26 -5.75 11.09
C LYS A 15 0.08 -6.41 9.76
N VAL A 16 0.79 -5.71 8.87
CA VAL A 16 1.22 -6.27 7.58
C VAL A 16 2.16 -7.46 7.79
N LEU A 17 3.11 -7.33 8.73
CA LEU A 17 4.04 -8.39 9.09
C LEU A 17 3.32 -9.61 9.66
N GLU A 18 2.37 -9.41 10.58
CA GLU A 18 1.58 -10.50 11.20
C GLU A 18 0.70 -11.26 10.20
N ARG A 19 0.30 -10.60 9.10
CA ARG A 19 -0.61 -11.16 8.08
C ARG A 19 0.12 -11.67 6.84
N SER A 20 1.44 -11.64 6.83
CA SER A 20 2.24 -12.08 5.69
C SER A 20 3.41 -12.96 6.12
N SER A 21 4.05 -13.59 5.14
CA SER A 21 5.27 -14.38 5.32
C SER A 21 6.54 -13.53 5.35
N LEU A 22 6.43 -12.21 5.57
CA LEU A 22 7.59 -11.32 5.70
C LEU A 22 8.25 -11.53 7.06
N GLU A 23 9.57 -11.37 7.12
CA GLU A 23 10.34 -11.65 8.34
C GLU A 23 10.64 -10.38 9.15
N THR A 24 10.67 -9.21 8.50
CA THR A 24 11.07 -7.96 9.14
C THR A 24 10.16 -6.78 8.78
N ILE A 25 10.07 -5.80 9.70
CA ILE A 25 9.37 -4.53 9.48
C ILE A 25 9.93 -3.78 8.26
N ASN A 26 11.23 -3.87 7.99
CA ASN A 26 11.85 -3.23 6.82
C ASN A 26 11.37 -3.84 5.51
N ASP A 27 11.06 -5.14 5.51
CA ASP A 27 10.51 -5.81 4.32
C ASP A 27 9.03 -5.48 4.16
N ALA A 28 8.27 -5.42 5.27
CA ALA A 28 6.89 -4.93 5.28
C ALA A 28 6.78 -3.49 4.76
N GLN A 29 7.67 -2.60 5.20
CA GLN A 29 7.74 -1.21 4.73
C GLN A 29 8.01 -1.13 3.23
N ARG A 30 9.04 -1.84 2.76
CA ARG A 30 9.41 -1.85 1.33
C ARG A 30 8.28 -2.41 0.47
N ALA A 31 7.72 -3.56 0.85
CA ALA A 31 6.62 -4.17 0.13
C ALA A 31 5.36 -3.27 0.11
N THR A 32 5.01 -2.68 1.25
CA THR A 32 3.87 -1.74 1.35
C THR A 32 4.06 -0.54 0.44
N ASN A 33 5.24 0.08 0.43
CA ASN A 33 5.53 1.21 -0.46
C ASN A 33 5.32 0.85 -1.93
N ILE A 34 5.75 -0.35 -2.35
CA ILE A 34 5.55 -0.82 -3.72
C ILE A 34 4.08 -1.13 -4.00
N VAL A 35 3.35 -1.78 -3.09
CA VAL A 35 1.90 -2.01 -3.24
C VAL A 35 1.17 -0.69 -3.42
N PHE A 36 1.40 0.28 -2.52
CA PHE A 36 0.75 1.58 -2.61
C PHE A 36 1.16 2.35 -3.87
N ARG A 37 2.43 2.27 -4.28
CA ARG A 37 2.87 2.88 -5.54
C ARG A 37 2.13 2.29 -6.74
N ILE A 38 2.04 0.96 -6.83
CA ILE A 38 1.32 0.31 -7.93
C ILE A 38 -0.17 0.66 -7.89
N LEU A 39 -0.78 0.73 -6.70
CA LEU A 39 -2.16 1.20 -6.55
C LEU A 39 -2.33 2.63 -7.09
N ARG A 40 -1.46 3.56 -6.69
CA ARG A 40 -1.49 4.95 -7.18
C ARG A 40 -1.31 5.03 -8.69
N ASP A 41 -0.44 4.20 -9.27
CA ASP A 41 -0.22 4.08 -10.71
C ASP A 41 -1.48 3.59 -11.49
N MET A 42 -2.48 3.01 -10.80
CA MET A 42 -3.72 2.47 -11.38
C MET A 42 -4.93 3.38 -11.19
N MET A 43 -4.76 4.55 -10.58
CA MET A 43 -5.86 5.45 -10.27
C MET A 43 -5.55 6.90 -10.63
N LEU A 44 -6.60 7.69 -10.84
CA LEU A 44 -6.46 9.11 -11.09
C LEU A 44 -5.95 9.81 -9.81
N ASN A 45 -5.12 10.85 -9.97
CA ASN A 45 -4.58 11.64 -8.83
C ASN A 45 -5.68 12.07 -7.86
N LYS A 46 -6.83 12.57 -8.36
CA LYS A 46 -7.97 12.96 -7.52
C LYS A 46 -8.51 11.85 -6.62
N THR A 47 -8.40 10.59 -7.02
CA THR A 47 -8.81 9.43 -6.22
C THR A 47 -7.73 9.08 -5.21
N SER A 48 -6.45 9.12 -5.63
CA SER A 48 -5.31 8.98 -4.73
C SER A 48 -5.30 10.03 -3.61
N ASP A 49 -5.51 11.30 -3.93
CA ASP A 49 -5.55 12.42 -2.98
C ASP A 49 -6.67 12.24 -1.95
N LYS A 50 -7.82 11.68 -2.37
CA LYS A 50 -8.92 11.39 -1.46
C LYS A 50 -8.60 10.21 -0.53
N ILE A 51 -7.90 9.17 -1.02
CA ILE A 51 -7.42 8.07 -0.17
C ILE A 51 -6.47 8.60 0.87
N GLU A 52 -5.49 9.40 0.44
CA GLU A 52 -4.48 10.03 1.31
C GLU A 52 -5.14 10.82 2.44
N LYS A 53 -6.04 11.74 2.08
CA LYS A 53 -6.79 12.55 3.05
C LYS A 53 -7.58 11.68 4.03
N GLU A 54 -8.16 10.60 3.55
CA GLU A 54 -8.95 9.70 4.39
C GLU A 54 -8.08 8.86 5.34
N LEU A 55 -6.89 8.46 4.90
CA LEU A 55 -5.87 7.86 5.77
C LEU A 55 -5.43 8.86 6.85
N GLU A 56 -5.15 10.12 6.48
CA GLU A 56 -4.80 11.19 7.44
C GLU A 56 -5.89 11.43 8.48
N GLU A 57 -7.16 11.44 8.07
CA GLU A 57 -8.29 11.73 8.95
C GLU A 57 -8.70 10.56 9.85
N ARG A 58 -8.48 9.31 9.39
CA ARG A 58 -9.05 8.11 10.04
C ARG A 58 -8.00 7.18 10.64
N ALA A 59 -6.74 7.25 10.24
CA ALA A 59 -5.71 6.41 10.81
C ALA A 59 -5.55 6.71 12.31
N PRO A 60 -5.57 5.69 13.18
CA PRO A 60 -5.15 5.86 14.57
C PRO A 60 -3.75 6.46 14.64
N GLU A 61 -3.44 7.21 15.71
CA GLU A 61 -2.11 7.82 15.90
C GLU A 61 -0.98 6.79 15.80
N SER A 62 -1.24 5.55 16.23
CA SER A 62 -0.26 4.45 16.18
C SER A 62 0.00 3.86 14.79
N GLU A 63 -0.85 4.19 13.81
CA GLU A 63 -0.81 3.69 12.43
C GLU A 63 -0.62 4.83 11.43
N HIS A 64 -0.33 6.05 11.90
CA HIS A 64 -0.24 7.25 11.06
C HIS A 64 0.88 7.13 10.01
N GLU A 65 1.88 6.28 10.23
CA GLU A 65 2.91 5.97 9.24
C GLU A 65 2.33 5.47 7.91
N VAL A 66 1.10 4.93 7.89
CA VAL A 66 0.40 4.56 6.65
C VAL A 66 0.28 5.73 5.66
N VAL A 67 0.15 6.96 6.18
CA VAL A 67 0.09 8.18 5.36
C VAL A 67 1.42 8.41 4.66
N ASP A 68 2.54 8.32 5.40
CA ASP A 68 3.88 8.47 4.83
C ASP A 68 4.18 7.38 3.78
N LEU A 69 3.76 6.14 4.06
CA LEU A 69 3.87 5.02 3.12
C LEU A 69 3.04 5.28 1.85
N TRP A 70 1.85 5.87 1.99
CA TRP A 70 0.99 6.22 0.87
C TRP A 70 1.54 7.40 0.06
N GLN A 71 2.19 8.38 0.68
CA GLN A 71 2.80 9.49 -0.05
C GLN A 71 4.08 9.08 -0.78
N ASP A 72 4.81 8.09 -0.26
CA ASP A 72 6.13 7.64 -0.73
C ASP A 72 7.17 8.79 -0.78
N PRO A 73 7.91 9.04 0.32
CA PRO A 73 8.86 10.16 0.40
C PRO A 73 10.00 10.07 -0.64
N ASN A 74 10.24 8.91 -1.27
CA ASN A 74 11.24 8.79 -2.33
C ASN A 74 10.79 9.38 -3.67
N VAL A 75 9.53 9.81 -3.81
CA VAL A 75 9.09 10.66 -4.94
C VAL A 75 9.64 12.09 -4.82
N MET A 76 10.28 12.46 -3.70
CA MET A 76 11.05 13.70 -3.56
C MET A 76 12.48 13.67 -4.11
N VAL A 77 12.92 12.60 -4.78
CA VAL A 77 14.09 12.68 -5.68
C VAL A 77 13.64 12.90 -7.12
N ALA A 78 13.49 14.19 -7.42
CA ALA A 78 13.47 14.81 -8.74
C ALA A 78 12.16 14.69 -9.55
N PHE A 79 11.26 15.67 -9.37
CA PHE A 79 10.73 16.47 -10.48
C PHE A 79 10.06 15.78 -11.70
N PHE A 80 9.64 14.52 -11.57
CA PHE A 80 8.66 13.88 -12.42
C PHE A 80 7.48 13.55 -11.48
N SER A 81 6.29 14.15 -11.53
CA SER A 81 5.49 14.40 -12.71
C SER A 81 4.28 15.31 -12.39
N ARG A 82 4.50 16.62 -12.21
CA ARG A 82 3.39 17.60 -12.38
C ARG A 82 2.85 17.61 -13.84
N ILE A 83 3.41 16.76 -14.72
CA ILE A 83 3.05 16.53 -16.12
C ILE A 83 3.04 15.01 -16.42
N SER A 84 2.44 14.18 -15.57
CA SER A 84 1.80 12.97 -16.08
C SER A 84 0.31 13.17 -15.94
N PRO A 85 -0.38 13.58 -17.02
CA PRO A 85 -1.82 13.55 -17.01
C PRO A 85 -2.24 12.11 -16.77
N ALA A 86 -3.06 11.86 -15.76
CA ALA A 86 -3.94 10.69 -15.67
C ALA A 86 -3.27 9.38 -16.12
N GLN A 87 -2.35 8.84 -15.34
CA GLN A 87 -1.91 7.47 -15.56
C GLN A 87 -2.96 6.53 -14.93
N ASP A 88 -4.08 6.35 -15.63
CA ASP A 88 -4.87 5.12 -15.51
C ASP A 88 -4.12 4.04 -16.28
N LEU A 89 -3.04 3.53 -15.66
CA LEU A 89 -2.30 2.44 -16.27
C LEU A 89 -3.14 1.18 -16.14
N HIS A 90 -3.43 0.56 -17.28
CA HIS A 90 -3.98 -0.78 -17.36
C HIS A 90 -2.92 -1.82 -16.92
N ILE A 91 -2.54 -1.81 -15.64
CA ILE A 91 -1.62 -2.77 -15.04
C ILE A 91 -2.34 -4.12 -14.93
N LYS A 92 -1.80 -5.12 -15.61
CA LYS A 92 -2.33 -6.49 -15.52
C LYS A 92 -1.97 -7.09 -14.16
N PRO A 93 -2.79 -8.00 -13.58
CA PRO A 93 -2.47 -8.64 -12.31
C PRO A 93 -1.09 -9.30 -12.25
N LYS A 94 -0.65 -9.94 -13.34
CA LYS A 94 0.71 -10.50 -13.43
C LYS A 94 1.81 -9.45 -13.32
N THR A 95 1.59 -8.27 -13.91
CA THR A 95 2.54 -7.16 -13.83
C THR A 95 2.58 -6.58 -12.42
N PHE A 96 1.44 -6.48 -11.74
CA PHE A 96 1.37 -6.10 -10.33
C PHE A 96 2.23 -7.04 -9.47
N MET A 97 2.02 -8.35 -9.57
CA MET A 97 2.75 -9.34 -8.76
C MET A 97 4.23 -9.40 -9.10
N LEU A 98 4.59 -9.23 -10.38
CA LEU A 98 5.98 -9.16 -10.81
C LEU A 98 6.68 -7.93 -10.23
N ARG A 99 6.08 -6.74 -10.35
CA ARG A 99 6.63 -5.50 -9.79
C ARG A 99 6.78 -5.59 -8.28
N LEU A 100 5.77 -6.11 -7.57
CA LEU A 100 5.88 -6.30 -6.13
C LEU A 100 7.04 -7.23 -5.75
N ARG A 101 7.21 -8.35 -6.47
CA ARG A 101 8.33 -9.26 -6.24
C ARG A 101 9.69 -8.61 -6.49
N GLU A 102 9.85 -7.94 -7.64
CA GLU A 102 11.12 -7.40 -8.09
C GLU A 102 11.48 -6.08 -7.38
N GLU A 103 10.59 -5.09 -7.42
CA GLU A 103 10.83 -3.77 -6.81
C GLU A 103 10.74 -3.83 -5.27
N GLY A 104 9.89 -4.70 -4.74
CA GLY A 104 9.79 -4.94 -3.29
C GLY A 104 10.91 -5.80 -2.73
N THR A 105 11.77 -6.38 -3.59
CA THR A 105 12.86 -7.27 -3.21
C THR A 105 12.40 -8.40 -2.29
N LEU A 106 11.25 -9.01 -2.62
CA LEU A 106 10.65 -10.03 -1.75
C LEU A 106 11.59 -11.24 -1.60
N PRO A 107 11.78 -11.77 -0.37
CA PRO A 107 12.57 -12.97 -0.15
C PRO A 107 12.04 -14.17 -0.96
N GLU A 108 12.93 -15.12 -1.27
CA GLU A 108 12.52 -16.37 -1.90
C GLU A 108 11.49 -17.10 -1.03
N GLY A 109 10.45 -17.62 -1.66
CA GLY A 109 9.37 -18.33 -0.97
C GLY A 109 8.24 -17.44 -0.43
N VAL A 110 8.40 -16.11 -0.40
CA VAL A 110 7.32 -15.19 -0.01
C VAL A 110 6.38 -14.95 -1.20
N PRO A 111 5.09 -15.34 -1.12
CA PRO A 111 4.14 -15.14 -2.21
C PRO A 111 3.64 -13.67 -2.27
N PRO A 112 3.82 -12.95 -3.40
CA PRO A 112 3.36 -11.57 -3.56
C PRO A 112 1.86 -11.38 -3.30
N GLU A 113 1.05 -12.39 -3.62
CA GLU A 113 -0.40 -12.37 -3.43
C GLU A 113 -0.78 -12.29 -1.95
N GLU A 114 -0.04 -12.97 -1.07
CA GLU A 114 -0.23 -12.93 0.38
C GLU A 114 0.19 -11.58 0.95
N VAL A 115 1.34 -11.06 0.53
CA VAL A 115 1.81 -9.72 0.93
C VAL A 115 0.82 -8.64 0.48
N THR A 116 0.32 -8.75 -0.75
CA THR A 116 -0.73 -7.85 -1.26
C THR A 116 -1.99 -7.94 -0.40
N ALA A 117 -2.41 -9.16 -0.06
CA ALA A 117 -3.59 -9.38 0.77
C ALA A 117 -3.42 -8.79 2.18
N ALA A 118 -2.24 -8.91 2.78
CA ALA A 118 -1.91 -8.35 4.08
C ALA A 118 -1.98 -6.83 4.09
N VAL A 119 -1.36 -6.18 3.09
CA VAL A 119 -1.40 -4.73 2.94
C VAL A 119 -2.84 -4.25 2.73
N PHE A 120 -3.59 -4.88 1.82
CA PHE A 120 -4.99 -4.53 1.56
C PHE A 120 -5.86 -4.67 2.81
N SER A 121 -5.70 -5.77 3.55
CA SER A 121 -6.44 -6.03 4.78
C SER A 121 -6.19 -4.93 5.82
N ALA A 122 -4.93 -4.58 6.07
CA ALA A 122 -4.56 -3.52 7.01
C ALA A 122 -5.09 -2.15 6.56
N THR A 123 -5.01 -1.82 5.27
CA THR A 123 -5.52 -0.55 4.73
C THR A 123 -7.04 -0.44 4.84
N LYS A 124 -7.79 -1.51 4.53
CA LYS A 124 -9.26 -1.52 4.55
C LYS A 124 -9.85 -1.27 5.94
N GLU A 125 -9.13 -1.60 7.02
CA GLU A 125 -9.56 -1.31 8.39
C GLU A 125 -9.64 0.19 8.69
N ILE A 126 -8.83 1.00 8.01
CA ILE A 126 -8.75 2.45 8.21
C ILE A 126 -9.78 3.16 7.33
N LEU A 127 -9.89 2.72 6.08
CA LEU A 127 -10.74 3.34 5.07
C LEU A 127 -12.23 3.12 5.34
N SER A 128 -13.07 4.07 4.90
CA SER A 128 -14.52 3.89 4.89
C SER A 128 -14.96 2.86 3.85
N GLU A 129 -16.18 2.37 4.01
CA GLU A 129 -16.81 1.47 3.03
C GLU A 129 -16.94 2.12 1.65
N GLU A 130 -17.26 3.42 1.58
CA GLU A 130 -17.31 4.17 0.32
C GLU A 130 -15.95 4.12 -0.39
N ARG A 131 -14.86 4.35 0.36
CA ARG A 131 -13.52 4.32 -0.21
C ARG A 131 -13.08 2.93 -0.63
N ASN A 132 -13.42 1.92 0.17
CA ASN A 132 -13.15 0.53 -0.15
C ASN A 132 -13.83 0.10 -1.46
N GLN A 133 -15.06 0.56 -1.71
CA GLN A 133 -15.78 0.32 -2.96
C GLN A 133 -15.22 1.09 -4.15
N GLU A 134 -14.83 2.37 -3.95
CA GLU A 134 -14.19 3.18 -5.01
C GLU A 134 -12.87 2.52 -5.47
N ILE A 135 -12.03 2.07 -4.53
CA ILE A 135 -10.79 1.34 -4.85
C ILE A 135 -11.11 0.03 -5.57
N ALA A 136 -12.03 -0.79 -5.04
CA ALA A 136 -12.38 -2.08 -5.64
C ALA A 136 -12.84 -1.95 -7.10
N ALA A 137 -13.55 -0.88 -7.45
CA ALA A 137 -14.02 -0.62 -8.81
C ALA A 137 -12.89 -0.34 -9.82
N LEU A 138 -11.73 0.13 -9.34
CA LEU A 138 -10.56 0.45 -10.17
C LEU A 138 -9.63 -0.75 -10.35
N LEU A 139 -9.69 -1.74 -9.45
CA LEU A 139 -8.78 -2.88 -9.48
C LEU A 139 -9.18 -3.90 -10.57
N PRO A 140 -8.21 -4.44 -11.33
CA PRO A 140 -8.45 -5.43 -12.36
C PRO A 140 -8.37 -6.86 -11.83
N GLY A 141 -9.30 -7.70 -12.28
CA GLY A 141 -9.23 -9.15 -12.18
C GLY A 141 -8.84 -9.67 -10.79
N GLU A 142 -7.73 -10.39 -10.73
CA GLU A 142 -7.24 -11.02 -9.49
C GLU A 142 -6.87 -10.01 -8.39
N ILE A 143 -6.40 -8.81 -8.72
CA ILE A 143 -6.05 -7.78 -7.71
C ILE A 143 -7.31 -7.33 -6.97
N ARG A 144 -8.40 -7.15 -7.71
CA ARG A 144 -9.71 -6.86 -7.14
C ARG A 144 -10.21 -8.00 -6.25
N GLN A 145 -10.05 -9.24 -6.69
CA GLN A 145 -10.45 -10.40 -5.89
C GLN A 145 -9.67 -10.49 -4.58
N ILE A 146 -8.37 -10.14 -4.59
CA ILE A 146 -7.57 -10.02 -3.37
C ILE A 146 -8.14 -8.90 -2.48
N TRP A 147 -8.39 -7.71 -3.03
CA TRP A 147 -8.97 -6.60 -2.26
C TRP A 147 -10.32 -6.95 -1.63
N GLU A 148 -11.21 -7.60 -2.35
CA GLU A 148 -12.54 -7.98 -1.86
C GLU A 148 -12.48 -9.05 -0.76
N ARG A 149 -11.52 -9.99 -0.82
CA ARG A 149 -11.39 -11.11 0.15
C ARG A 149 -10.50 -10.81 1.36
N SER A 150 -9.69 -9.76 1.29
CA SER A 150 -8.77 -9.30 2.34
C SER A 150 -9.45 -8.62 3.52
#